data_AF-A0A7S3XQB2-F1
#
_entry.id   AF-A0A7S3XQB2-F1
#
_cell.length_a   1.000
_cell.length_b   1.000
_cell.length_c   1.000
_cell.angle_alpha   90.00
_cell.angle_beta   90.00
_cell.angle_gamma   90.00
#
_symmetry.space_group_name_H-M   'P 1'
#
loop_
_entity.id
_entity.type
_entity.pdbx_description
1 polymer ?
#
loop_
_entity_poly.entity_id
_entity_poly.type
_entity_poly.pdbx_seq_one_letter_code
_entity_poly.pdbx_strand_id
1 'polypeptide(L)'
;NYNEAYDALEDKGLLPKETVARIREKTYKSTKALWRTGLRPCPEYCPLEAPMDECKCTCGADIWERLDDPDVLQQYIGATLFGVGTEDLDALSYDQKKEVIVTLCDQVTVIGDGLESASPADPIFWPIHPTVERLFVWKMLNGGLDEYEWAEDNIIPAGMDHTCYLHGPNDRMPWKLMMDTGSKRVQKTYSNKEMFSATNPIGDFKMPYVYDNFEWPHCIDEGFDFNRI
;
A
#
# COMPACT_ATOMS: atom_id res chain seq x y z
N ASN A 1 22.02 2.51 4.19
CA ASN A 1 20.81 3.13 4.78
C ASN A 1 19.74 3.28 3.69
N TYR A 2 18.44 3.18 4.00
CA TYR A 2 17.35 3.36 3.03
C TYR A 2 17.45 4.70 2.28
N ASN A 3 17.79 5.77 2.99
CA ASN A 3 17.84 7.11 2.42
C ASN A 3 19.10 7.38 1.57
N GLU A 4 20.22 6.71 1.84
CA GLU A 4 21.51 6.99 1.19
C GLU A 4 21.44 6.90 -0.35
N ALA A 5 20.70 5.94 -0.89
CA ALA A 5 20.58 5.78 -2.34
C ALA A 5 19.80 6.94 -2.99
N TYR A 6 18.74 7.43 -2.34
CA TYR A 6 17.96 8.57 -2.83
C TYR A 6 18.67 9.89 -2.59
N ASP A 7 19.36 10.04 -1.47
CA ASP A 7 20.16 11.23 -1.16
C ASP A 7 21.32 11.36 -2.17
N ALA A 8 21.96 10.25 -2.55
CA ALA A 8 22.95 10.24 -3.62
C ALA A 8 22.37 10.64 -4.99
N LEU A 9 21.12 10.25 -5.29
CA LEU A 9 20.42 10.65 -6.51
C LEU A 9 20.08 12.16 -6.51
N GLU A 10 19.70 12.71 -5.35
CA GLU A 10 19.49 14.16 -5.17
C GLU A 10 20.80 14.95 -5.30
N ASP A 11 21.89 14.46 -4.69
CA ASP A 11 23.20 15.12 -4.70
C ASP A 11 23.81 15.21 -6.09
N LYS A 12 23.54 14.23 -6.96
CA LYS A 12 23.93 14.29 -8.37
C LYS A 12 23.22 15.42 -9.13
N GLY A 13 22.14 15.98 -8.58
CA GLY A 13 21.37 17.07 -9.19
C GLY A 13 20.69 16.69 -10.51
N LEU A 14 20.55 15.38 -10.77
CA LEU A 14 20.03 14.87 -12.04
C LEU A 14 18.51 14.97 -12.12
N LEU A 15 17.82 14.98 -10.97
CA LEU A 15 16.36 15.02 -10.89
C LEU A 15 15.90 16.14 -9.94
N PRO A 16 14.73 16.75 -10.18
CA PRO A 16 14.12 17.62 -9.18
C PRO A 16 13.90 16.88 -7.86
N LYS A 17 14.09 17.56 -6.72
CA LYS A 17 13.92 16.96 -5.39
C LYS A 17 12.53 16.34 -5.19
N GLU A 18 11.49 16.99 -5.71
CA GLU A 18 10.11 16.48 -5.65
C GLU A 18 9.97 15.14 -6.40
N THR A 19 10.64 14.99 -7.54
CA THR A 19 10.68 13.73 -8.29
C THR A 19 11.38 12.65 -7.50
N VAL A 20 12.53 12.94 -6.87
CA VAL A 20 13.23 11.97 -6.04
C VAL A 20 12.40 11.56 -4.82
N ALA A 21 11.74 12.51 -4.15
CA ALA A 21 10.82 12.22 -3.05
C ALA A 21 9.67 11.30 -3.48
N ARG A 22 9.10 11.52 -4.67
CA ARG A 22 8.03 10.68 -5.23
C ARG A 22 8.52 9.28 -5.60
N ILE A 23 9.72 9.16 -6.18
CA ILE A 23 10.36 7.86 -6.42
C ILE A 23 10.58 7.14 -5.08
N ARG A 24 11.12 7.84 -4.08
CA ARG A 24 11.36 7.33 -2.72
C ARG A 24 10.08 6.81 -2.08
N GLU A 25 8.98 7.55 -2.12
CA GLU A 25 7.68 7.11 -1.57
C GLU A 25 7.17 5.83 -2.24
N LYS A 26 7.27 5.75 -3.56
CA LYS A 26 6.67 4.65 -4.34
C LYS A 26 7.60 3.46 -4.57
N THR A 27 8.75 3.48 -3.92
CA THR A 27 9.82 2.50 -4.08
C THR A 27 9.40 1.05 -3.77
N TYR A 28 8.53 0.86 -2.77
CA TYR A 28 8.01 -0.46 -2.42
C TYR A 28 7.21 -1.10 -3.58
N LYS A 29 6.48 -0.29 -4.37
CA LYS A 29 5.74 -0.76 -5.56
C LYS A 29 6.70 -1.21 -6.65
N SER A 30 7.71 -0.39 -6.95
CA SER A 30 8.75 -0.70 -7.95
C SER A 30 9.52 -1.96 -7.58
N THR A 31 9.92 -2.11 -6.32
CA THR A 31 10.63 -3.30 -5.83
C THR A 31 9.81 -4.58 -6.03
N LYS A 32 8.53 -4.53 -5.64
CA LYS A 32 7.61 -5.66 -5.82
C LYS A 32 7.43 -6.03 -7.29
N ALA A 33 7.31 -5.03 -8.16
CA ALA A 33 7.15 -5.26 -9.59
C ALA A 33 8.41 -5.85 -10.24
N LEU A 34 9.60 -5.33 -9.90
CA LEU A 34 10.89 -5.86 -10.37
C LEU A 34 11.14 -7.31 -9.91
N TRP A 35 10.71 -7.67 -8.69
CA TRP A 35 10.78 -9.05 -8.23
C TRP A 35 9.84 -9.97 -9.03
N ARG A 36 8.59 -9.56 -9.26
CA ARG A 36 7.59 -10.34 -10.03
C ARG A 36 8.00 -10.61 -11.48
N THR A 37 8.75 -9.70 -12.08
CA THR A 37 9.28 -9.88 -13.45
C THR A 37 10.60 -10.66 -13.48
N GLY A 38 11.15 -11.03 -12.32
CA GLY A 38 12.44 -11.71 -12.21
C GLY A 38 13.65 -10.79 -12.45
N LEU A 39 13.43 -9.48 -12.59
CA LEU A 39 14.49 -8.48 -12.84
C LEU A 39 15.27 -8.11 -11.57
N ARG A 40 14.71 -8.41 -10.40
CA ARG A 40 15.35 -8.24 -9.08
C ARG A 40 15.12 -9.48 -8.21
N PRO A 41 15.84 -10.59 -8.46
CA PRO A 41 15.71 -11.79 -7.65
C PRO A 41 16.13 -11.55 -6.19
N CYS A 42 15.50 -12.29 -5.27
CA CYS A 42 15.82 -12.30 -3.85
C CYS A 42 16.46 -13.64 -3.48
N PRO A 43 17.28 -13.70 -2.42
CA PRO A 43 17.72 -14.97 -1.84
C PRO A 43 16.52 -15.83 -1.47
N GLU A 44 16.59 -17.15 -1.69
CA GLU A 44 15.53 -18.09 -1.30
C GLU A 44 15.35 -18.17 0.22
N TYR A 45 16.42 -17.87 0.96
CA TYR A 45 16.44 -17.91 2.42
C TYR A 45 17.35 -16.81 2.97
N CYS A 46 16.88 -16.15 4.03
CA CYS A 46 17.64 -15.19 4.81
C CYS A 46 17.59 -15.60 6.30
N PRO A 47 18.72 -16.00 6.91
CA PRO A 47 18.80 -16.21 8.35
C PRO A 47 18.58 -14.91 9.13
N LEU A 48 17.96 -14.99 10.31
CA LEU A 48 17.76 -13.83 11.20
C LEU A 48 19.06 -13.11 11.61
N GLU A 49 20.18 -13.82 11.63
CA GLU A 49 21.50 -13.29 12.01
C GLU A 49 22.31 -12.77 10.81
N ALA A 50 21.84 -12.99 9.59
CA ALA A 50 22.57 -12.56 8.40
C ALA A 50 22.56 -11.02 8.29
N PRO A 51 23.66 -10.40 7.85
CA PRO A 51 23.67 -8.99 7.52
C PRO A 51 22.58 -8.67 6.49
N MET A 52 21.90 -7.54 6.65
CA MET A 52 20.84 -7.10 5.72
C MET A 52 21.28 -7.05 4.26
N ASP A 53 22.56 -6.78 4.00
CA ASP A 53 23.13 -6.73 2.65
C ASP A 53 23.20 -8.11 1.98
N GLU A 54 23.26 -9.20 2.76
CA GLU A 54 23.21 -10.58 2.26
C GLU A 54 21.78 -11.06 2.01
N CYS A 55 20.79 -10.35 2.55
CA CYS A 55 19.37 -10.70 2.49
C CYS A 55 18.54 -9.80 1.57
N LYS A 56 19.16 -8.82 0.92
CA LYS A 56 18.46 -7.92 0.00
C LYS A 56 18.35 -8.54 -1.39
N CYS A 57 17.25 -8.22 -2.07
CA CYS A 57 17.11 -8.51 -3.49
C CYS A 57 18.03 -7.59 -4.30
N THR A 58 18.68 -8.09 -5.33
CA THR A 58 19.61 -7.31 -6.17
C THR A 58 19.29 -7.48 -7.65
N CYS A 59 19.73 -6.54 -8.49
CA CYS A 59 19.59 -6.66 -9.95
C CYS A 59 20.83 -7.26 -10.64
N GLY A 60 21.85 -7.66 -9.86
CA GLY A 60 23.17 -8.07 -10.34
C GLY A 60 24.17 -6.91 -10.37
N ALA A 61 25.46 -7.23 -10.19
CA ALA A 61 26.54 -6.24 -10.21
C ALA A 61 26.80 -5.66 -11.62
N ASP A 62 26.35 -6.36 -12.66
CA ASP A 62 26.45 -6.01 -14.07
C ASP A 62 25.28 -5.14 -14.55
N ILE A 63 24.41 -4.67 -13.65
CA ILE A 63 23.20 -3.92 -14.01
C ILE A 63 23.51 -2.69 -14.88
N TRP A 64 24.60 -1.98 -14.62
CA TRP A 64 24.99 -0.82 -15.42
C TRP A 64 25.25 -1.17 -16.89
N GLU A 65 25.98 -2.25 -17.13
CA GLU A 65 26.30 -2.75 -18.48
C GLU A 65 25.04 -3.28 -19.16
N ARG A 66 24.18 -4.00 -18.42
CA ARG A 66 22.92 -4.52 -18.95
C ARG A 66 21.96 -3.43 -19.38
N LEU A 67 21.96 -2.29 -18.69
CA LEU A 67 21.09 -1.16 -19.04
C LEU A 67 21.59 -0.38 -20.27
N ASP A 68 22.81 -0.63 -20.79
CA ASP A 68 23.26 -0.08 -22.07
C ASP A 68 22.48 -0.66 -23.27
N ASP A 69 21.85 -1.82 -23.10
CA ASP A 69 20.89 -2.36 -24.05
C ASP A 69 19.54 -1.62 -23.89
N PRO A 70 19.05 -0.88 -24.91
CA PRO A 70 17.77 -0.18 -24.85
C PRO A 70 16.58 -1.09 -24.56
N ASP A 71 16.59 -2.34 -25.03
CA ASP A 71 15.50 -3.28 -24.81
C ASP A 71 15.46 -3.74 -23.35
N VAL A 72 16.63 -3.94 -22.74
CA VAL A 72 16.74 -4.26 -21.31
C VAL A 72 16.31 -3.06 -20.48
N LEU A 73 16.79 -1.85 -20.80
CA LEU A 73 16.36 -0.64 -20.11
C LEU A 73 14.84 -0.48 -20.16
N GLN A 74 14.22 -0.73 -21.32
CA GLN A 74 12.78 -0.62 -21.49
C GLN A 74 12.01 -1.64 -20.64
N GLN A 75 12.55 -2.85 -20.42
CA GLN A 75 11.95 -3.83 -19.51
C GLN A 75 11.95 -3.34 -18.05
N TYR A 76 13.06 -2.76 -17.58
CA TYR A 76 13.15 -2.20 -16.22
C TYR A 76 12.26 -0.97 -16.05
N ILE A 77 12.19 -0.09 -17.06
CA ILE A 77 11.24 1.03 -17.07
C ILE A 77 9.82 0.46 -16.96
N GLY A 78 9.44 -0.47 -17.84
CA GLY A 78 8.12 -1.10 -17.84
C GLY A 78 7.73 -1.69 -16.48
N ALA A 79 8.65 -2.37 -15.81
CA ALA A 79 8.43 -2.92 -14.47
C ALA A 79 8.29 -1.84 -13.39
N THR A 80 8.97 -0.70 -13.53
CA THR A 80 8.96 0.39 -12.53
C THR A 80 7.88 1.44 -12.78
N LEU A 81 7.20 1.42 -13.96
CA LEU A 81 6.11 2.33 -14.33
C LEU A 81 4.97 2.38 -13.31
N PHE A 82 4.55 1.22 -12.78
CA PHE A 82 3.48 1.13 -11.76
C PHE A 82 3.88 1.73 -10.41
N GLY A 83 5.18 1.84 -10.16
CA GLY A 83 5.75 2.48 -8.99
C GLY A 83 5.91 3.96 -9.21
N VAL A 84 6.76 4.39 -10.14
CA VAL A 84 7.17 5.81 -10.24
C VAL A 84 6.09 6.69 -10.90
N GLY A 85 5.41 6.20 -11.94
CA GLY A 85 4.50 6.96 -12.80
C GLY A 85 5.12 7.22 -14.19
N THR A 86 4.30 7.17 -15.23
CA THR A 86 4.74 7.31 -16.65
C THR A 86 5.30 8.69 -16.95
N GLU A 87 4.63 9.75 -16.48
CA GLU A 87 5.01 11.15 -16.75
C GLU A 87 6.41 11.49 -16.21
N ASP A 88 6.76 10.95 -15.05
CA ASP A 88 8.06 11.18 -14.42
C ASP A 88 9.19 10.50 -15.18
N LEU A 89 8.96 9.27 -15.62
CA LEU A 89 9.95 8.48 -16.34
C LEU A 89 10.12 8.97 -17.77
N ASP A 90 9.05 9.41 -18.44
CA ASP A 90 9.10 9.92 -19.81
C ASP A 90 9.90 11.22 -19.91
N ALA A 91 9.86 12.06 -18.88
CA ALA A 91 10.63 13.31 -18.79
C ALA A 91 12.14 13.09 -18.61
N LEU A 92 12.59 11.86 -18.30
CA LEU A 92 14.00 11.57 -18.03
C LEU A 92 14.79 11.24 -19.29
N SER A 93 16.02 11.74 -19.32
CA SER A 93 17.06 11.29 -20.24
C SER A 93 17.36 9.82 -20.04
N TYR A 94 18.00 9.22 -21.05
CA TYR A 94 18.43 7.83 -21.01
C TYR A 94 19.32 7.53 -19.79
N ASP A 95 20.30 8.39 -19.50
CA ASP A 95 21.21 8.21 -18.36
C ASP A 95 20.49 8.43 -17.02
N GLN A 96 19.55 9.38 -16.95
CA GLN A 96 18.72 9.58 -15.76
C GLN A 96 17.85 8.36 -15.44
N LYS A 97 17.31 7.68 -16.47
CA LYS A 97 16.54 6.44 -16.30
C LYS A 97 17.39 5.33 -15.69
N LYS A 98 18.64 5.18 -16.15
CA LYS A 98 19.58 4.20 -15.59
C LYS A 98 19.85 4.45 -14.11
N GLU A 99 20.11 5.71 -13.76
CA GLU A 99 20.36 6.13 -12.37
C GLU A 99 19.18 5.79 -11.45
N VAL A 100 17.94 6.05 -11.89
CA VAL A 100 16.74 5.67 -11.14
C VAL A 100 16.66 4.15 -10.95
N ILE A 101 16.90 3.37 -11.99
CA ILE A 101 16.82 1.90 -11.92
C ILE A 101 17.89 1.35 -10.99
N VAL A 102 19.14 1.82 -11.08
CA VAL A 102 20.24 1.39 -10.21
C VAL A 102 19.93 1.75 -8.76
N THR A 103 19.42 2.96 -8.51
CA THR A 103 18.95 3.38 -7.17
C THR A 103 17.91 2.40 -6.61
N LEU A 104 16.95 1.99 -7.44
CA LEU A 104 15.92 1.00 -7.07
C LEU A 104 16.48 -0.43 -6.91
N CYS A 105 17.62 -0.74 -7.51
CA CYS A 105 18.29 -2.03 -7.39
C CYS A 105 19.17 -2.13 -6.13
N ASP A 106 19.80 -1.04 -5.72
CA ASP A 106 20.77 -1.00 -4.61
C ASP A 106 20.15 -0.77 -3.23
N GLN A 107 18.87 -0.37 -3.19
CA GLN A 107 18.16 -0.14 -1.93
C GLN A 107 18.14 -1.39 -1.02
N VAL A 108 18.24 -1.16 0.28
CA VAL A 108 18.21 -2.19 1.33
C VAL A 108 16.78 -2.55 1.80
N THR A 109 15.76 -2.07 1.11
CA THR A 109 14.36 -2.32 1.47
C THR A 109 14.06 -3.81 1.38
N VAL A 110 13.76 -4.42 2.52
CA VAL A 110 13.18 -5.76 2.59
C VAL A 110 11.67 -5.60 2.62
N ILE A 111 11.02 -6.21 1.63
CA ILE A 111 9.56 -6.31 1.61
C ILE A 111 9.19 -7.49 2.52
N GLY A 112 8.58 -7.18 3.67
CA GLY A 112 7.99 -8.20 4.54
C GLY A 112 6.57 -8.59 4.11
N ASP A 113 6.04 -9.61 4.78
CA ASP A 113 4.71 -10.20 4.52
C ASP A 113 3.57 -9.17 4.55
N GLY A 114 3.72 -8.09 5.33
CA GLY A 114 2.75 -6.99 5.44
C GLY A 114 2.37 -6.30 4.12
N LEU A 115 3.16 -6.45 3.05
CA LEU A 115 2.88 -5.87 1.72
C LEU A 115 2.25 -6.85 0.72
N GLU A 116 1.91 -8.06 1.15
CA GLU A 116 1.34 -9.09 0.28
C GLU A 116 0.12 -9.80 0.87
N SER A 117 -0.38 -10.83 0.17
CA SER A 117 -1.55 -11.61 0.59
C SER A 117 -1.32 -12.37 1.91
N ALA A 118 -0.06 -12.57 2.29
CA ALA A 118 0.33 -13.13 3.58
C ALA A 118 0.31 -12.09 4.72
N SER A 119 -0.03 -10.83 4.46
CA SER A 119 -0.05 -9.76 5.46
C SER A 119 -0.74 -10.10 6.79
N PRO A 120 -1.83 -10.89 6.88
CA PRO A 120 -2.40 -11.29 8.17
C PRO A 120 -1.49 -12.17 9.05
N ALA A 121 -0.43 -12.74 8.50
CA ALA A 121 0.58 -13.49 9.24
C ALA A 121 1.53 -12.58 10.03
N ASP A 122 1.74 -11.34 9.58
CA ASP A 122 2.47 -10.34 10.34
C ASP A 122 1.59 -9.82 11.49
N PRO A 123 2.02 -9.94 12.77
CA PRO A 123 1.24 -9.46 13.90
C PRO A 123 0.84 -7.98 13.82
N ILE A 124 1.58 -7.14 13.08
CA ILE A 124 1.26 -5.71 12.92
C ILE A 124 -0.02 -5.47 12.09
N PHE A 125 -0.45 -6.44 11.29
CA PHE A 125 -1.72 -6.37 10.54
C PHE A 125 -2.90 -6.11 11.49
N TRP A 126 -2.95 -6.85 12.59
CA TRP A 126 -4.08 -6.86 13.51
C TRP A 126 -4.30 -5.55 14.28
N PRO A 127 -3.29 -4.77 14.69
CA PRO A 127 -3.50 -3.41 15.20
C PRO A 127 -3.64 -2.34 14.11
N ILE A 128 -3.06 -2.53 12.91
CA ILE A 128 -3.21 -1.56 11.80
C ILE A 128 -4.68 -1.47 11.35
N HIS A 129 -5.34 -2.60 11.10
CA HIS A 129 -6.68 -2.61 10.50
C HIS A 129 -7.79 -1.98 11.38
N PRO A 130 -7.84 -2.24 12.70
CA PRO A 130 -8.72 -1.52 13.62
C PRO A 130 -8.40 -0.02 13.70
N THR A 131 -7.13 0.38 13.52
CA THR A 131 -6.79 1.81 13.49
C THR A 131 -7.41 2.51 12.28
N VAL A 132 -7.44 1.85 11.12
CA VAL A 132 -8.12 2.34 9.91
C VAL A 132 -9.64 2.36 10.10
N GLU A 133 -10.21 1.31 10.70
CA GLU A 133 -11.64 1.30 11.02
C GLU A 133 -12.00 2.42 12.02
N ARG A 134 -11.19 2.66 13.05
CA ARG A 134 -11.38 3.76 14.01
C ARG A 134 -11.43 5.12 13.31
N LEU A 135 -10.54 5.35 12.35
CA LEU A 135 -10.55 6.57 11.55
C LEU A 135 -11.81 6.67 10.66
N PHE A 136 -12.25 5.55 10.08
CA PHE A 136 -13.46 5.49 9.28
C PHE A 136 -14.73 5.79 10.11
N VAL A 137 -14.85 5.20 11.29
CA VAL A 137 -15.93 5.46 12.26
C VAL A 137 -15.92 6.92 12.71
N TRP A 138 -14.74 7.50 13.01
CA TRP A 138 -14.60 8.93 13.32
C TRP A 138 -15.13 9.81 12.18
N LYS A 139 -14.78 9.47 10.93
CA LYS A 139 -15.23 10.20 9.74
C LYS A 139 -16.75 10.16 9.59
N MET A 140 -17.39 9.03 9.85
CA MET A 140 -18.85 8.89 9.87
C MET A 140 -19.50 9.78 10.93
N LEU A 141 -18.98 9.77 12.16
CA LEU A 141 -19.51 10.57 13.28
C LEU A 141 -19.40 12.08 13.03
N ASN A 142 -18.39 12.51 12.28
CA ASN A 142 -18.08 13.93 12.06
C ASN A 142 -18.60 14.49 10.72
N GLY A 143 -19.49 13.78 10.03
CA GLY A 143 -20.03 14.22 8.75
C GLY A 143 -18.97 14.33 7.64
N GLY A 144 -17.87 13.58 7.76
CA GLY A 144 -16.83 13.55 6.73
C GLY A 144 -17.17 12.69 5.51
N LEU A 145 -18.31 11.98 5.54
CA LEU A 145 -18.89 11.30 4.39
C LEU A 145 -20.09 12.11 3.88
N ASP A 146 -20.01 12.57 2.63
CA ASP A 146 -21.11 13.29 1.97
C ASP A 146 -22.29 12.35 1.67
N GLU A 147 -21.99 11.08 1.38
CA GLU A 147 -22.97 10.07 0.98
C GLU A 147 -22.62 8.70 1.59
N TYR A 148 -23.67 7.91 1.88
CA TYR A 148 -23.58 6.55 2.40
C TYR A 148 -23.98 5.51 1.34
N GLU A 149 -24.06 5.93 0.07
CA GLU A 149 -24.44 5.08 -1.04
C GLU A 149 -23.28 4.20 -1.48
N TRP A 150 -23.59 2.94 -1.79
CA TRP A 150 -22.65 1.97 -2.33
C TRP A 150 -22.94 1.81 -3.82
N ALA A 151 -21.92 1.92 -4.68
CA ALA A 151 -22.11 1.75 -6.12
C ALA A 151 -22.72 0.36 -6.42
N GLU A 152 -23.83 0.31 -7.15
CA GLU A 152 -24.57 -0.95 -7.38
C GLU A 152 -23.77 -1.99 -8.19
N ASP A 153 -22.82 -1.52 -9.00
CA ASP A 153 -21.94 -2.36 -9.79
C ASP A 153 -20.67 -2.73 -9.01
N ASN A 154 -20.04 -3.83 -9.39
CA ASN A 154 -18.72 -4.30 -8.95
C ASN A 154 -17.57 -3.38 -9.45
N ILE A 155 -17.72 -2.07 -9.23
CA ILE A 155 -16.82 -1.01 -9.69
C ILE A 155 -15.89 -0.65 -8.53
N ILE A 156 -14.58 -0.65 -8.80
CA ILE A 156 -13.61 -0.04 -7.89
C ILE A 156 -13.65 1.49 -8.09
N PRO A 157 -13.69 2.30 -7.02
CA PRO A 157 -13.37 3.72 -7.11
C PRO A 157 -11.85 3.89 -7.34
N ALA A 158 -11.37 3.62 -8.56
CA ALA A 158 -9.97 3.83 -8.97
C ALA A 158 -9.73 3.79 -10.50
N GLY A 159 -10.74 3.97 -11.34
CA GLY A 159 -10.54 4.06 -12.80
C GLY A 159 -10.03 2.78 -13.48
N MET A 160 -10.17 1.61 -12.86
CA MET A 160 -9.92 0.32 -13.50
C MET A 160 -11.18 -0.12 -14.24
N ASP A 161 -11.10 -0.28 -15.56
CA ASP A 161 -12.20 -0.67 -16.47
C ASP A 161 -12.54 -2.18 -16.37
N HIS A 162 -12.57 -2.71 -15.14
CA HIS A 162 -12.75 -4.13 -14.87
C HIS A 162 -13.76 -4.33 -13.75
N THR A 163 -14.71 -5.24 -13.96
CA THR A 163 -15.58 -5.74 -12.89
C THR A 163 -14.75 -6.48 -11.85
N CYS A 164 -14.74 -6.00 -10.61
CA CYS A 164 -14.04 -6.66 -9.51
C CYS A 164 -15.01 -7.46 -8.67
N TYR A 165 -14.93 -8.78 -8.78
CA TYR A 165 -15.78 -9.71 -8.04
C TYR A 165 -15.67 -9.48 -6.52
N LEU A 166 -16.80 -9.56 -5.81
CA LEU A 166 -16.94 -9.36 -4.36
C LEU A 166 -16.93 -7.91 -3.85
N HIS A 167 -16.99 -6.91 -4.73
CA HIS A 167 -17.00 -5.49 -4.35
C HIS A 167 -18.37 -4.83 -4.43
N GLY A 168 -19.39 -5.54 -4.91
CA GLY A 168 -20.76 -5.05 -4.98
C GLY A 168 -21.47 -5.07 -3.62
N PRO A 169 -22.55 -4.30 -3.45
CA PRO A 169 -23.24 -4.17 -2.16
C PRO A 169 -23.86 -5.50 -1.66
N ASN A 170 -24.23 -6.37 -2.60
CA ASN A 170 -24.90 -7.64 -2.32
C ASN A 170 -23.95 -8.83 -2.26
N ASP A 171 -22.67 -8.64 -2.57
CA ASP A 171 -21.67 -9.70 -2.46
C ASP A 171 -21.46 -10.08 -1.01
N ARG A 172 -21.34 -11.39 -0.76
CA ARG A 172 -21.29 -11.95 0.59
C ARG A 172 -19.87 -12.32 0.98
N MET A 173 -19.52 -11.94 2.20
CA MET A 173 -18.29 -12.36 2.87
C MET A 173 -18.26 -13.91 2.96
N PRO A 174 -17.12 -14.56 2.71
CA PRO A 174 -17.07 -16.02 2.67
C PRO A 174 -17.06 -16.67 4.07
N TRP A 175 -16.88 -15.87 5.14
CA TRP A 175 -16.95 -16.33 6.53
C TRP A 175 -18.20 -15.81 7.25
N LYS A 176 -18.66 -16.58 8.24
CA LYS A 176 -19.77 -16.20 9.11
C LYS A 176 -19.28 -15.35 10.27
N LEU A 177 -19.88 -14.19 10.46
CA LEU A 177 -19.58 -13.28 11.55
C LEU A 177 -20.69 -13.31 12.59
N MET A 178 -20.34 -13.02 13.84
CA MET A 178 -21.28 -12.94 14.94
C MET A 178 -21.55 -11.46 15.24
N MET A 179 -22.80 -11.01 15.06
CA MET A 179 -23.20 -9.64 15.37
C MET A 179 -24.39 -9.62 16.33
N ASP A 180 -24.58 -8.49 17.00
CA ASP A 180 -25.74 -8.26 17.86
C ASP A 180 -26.99 -7.96 17.01
N THR A 181 -28.13 -8.52 17.38
CA THR A 181 -29.44 -8.21 16.78
C THR A 181 -30.41 -7.59 17.79
N GLY A 182 -29.89 -7.06 18.90
CA GLY A 182 -30.63 -6.42 19.99
C GLY A 182 -31.25 -7.38 21.01
N SER A 183 -31.37 -8.66 20.69
CA SER A 183 -31.93 -9.68 21.59
C SER A 183 -31.06 -10.93 21.71
N LYS A 184 -30.24 -11.21 20.70
CA LYS A 184 -29.30 -12.35 20.64
C LYS A 184 -28.15 -11.98 19.72
N ARG A 185 -27.06 -12.74 19.82
CA ARG A 185 -26.00 -12.73 18.80
C ARG A 185 -26.33 -13.76 17.72
N VAL A 186 -26.28 -13.36 16.46
CA VAL A 186 -26.55 -14.23 15.32
C VAL A 186 -25.27 -14.41 14.51
N GLN A 187 -24.96 -15.65 14.16
CA GLN A 187 -23.83 -15.99 13.31
C GLN A 187 -24.30 -16.31 11.89
N LYS A 188 -24.00 -15.45 10.92
CA LYS A 188 -24.31 -15.65 9.49
C LYS A 188 -23.24 -15.00 8.61
N THR A 189 -23.26 -15.30 7.30
CA THR A 189 -22.53 -14.46 6.33
C THR A 189 -23.28 -13.15 6.17
N TYR A 190 -22.56 -12.06 5.88
CA TYR A 190 -23.12 -10.74 5.65
C TYR A 190 -22.72 -10.28 4.25
N SER A 191 -23.59 -9.54 3.57
CA SER A 191 -23.18 -8.80 2.39
C SER A 191 -22.35 -7.57 2.77
N ASN A 192 -21.64 -6.99 1.80
CA ASN A 192 -20.93 -5.73 1.98
C ASN A 192 -21.83 -4.61 2.53
N LYS A 193 -23.04 -4.45 1.97
CA LYS A 193 -24.05 -3.49 2.44
C LYS A 193 -24.56 -3.81 3.85
N GLU A 194 -24.81 -5.09 4.16
CA GLU A 194 -25.20 -5.48 5.52
C GLU A 194 -24.08 -5.17 6.53
N MET A 195 -22.81 -5.39 6.15
CA MET A 195 -21.64 -5.08 6.97
C MET A 195 -21.50 -3.59 7.22
N PHE A 196 -21.54 -2.78 6.16
CA PHE A 196 -21.44 -1.33 6.25
C PHE A 196 -22.53 -0.72 7.14
N SER A 197 -23.77 -1.18 7.00
CA SER A 197 -24.87 -0.74 7.87
C SER A 197 -24.65 -1.16 9.33
N ALA A 198 -24.09 -2.35 9.57
CA ALA A 198 -23.82 -2.86 10.91
C ALA A 198 -22.67 -2.12 11.63
N THR A 199 -21.70 -1.61 10.89
CA THR A 199 -20.56 -0.83 11.42
C THR A 199 -20.84 0.67 11.50
N ASN A 200 -21.95 1.15 10.93
CA ASN A 200 -22.30 2.56 10.92
C ASN A 200 -22.67 3.06 12.35
N PRO A 201 -21.90 3.98 12.95
CA PRO A 201 -22.09 4.41 14.34
C PRO A 201 -23.27 5.38 14.54
N ILE A 202 -23.75 6.05 13.48
CA ILE A 202 -24.91 6.95 13.54
C ILE A 202 -26.24 6.25 13.24
N GLY A 203 -26.17 4.99 12.81
CA GLY A 203 -27.32 4.15 12.47
C GLY A 203 -27.61 3.08 13.51
N ASP A 204 -28.07 1.93 13.04
CA ASP A 204 -28.35 0.75 13.87
C ASP A 204 -27.07 -0.08 14.06
N PHE A 205 -26.12 0.45 14.84
CA PHE A 205 -24.81 -0.14 15.09
C PHE A 205 -24.92 -1.53 15.76
N LYS A 206 -24.32 -2.56 15.15
CA LYS A 206 -24.44 -3.97 15.57
C LYS A 206 -23.13 -4.64 15.99
N MET A 207 -22.01 -3.94 15.91
CA MET A 207 -20.72 -4.52 16.26
C MET A 207 -20.61 -4.77 17.76
N PRO A 208 -19.96 -5.85 18.21
CA PRO A 208 -19.86 -6.21 19.62
C PRO A 208 -18.81 -5.40 20.39
N TYR A 209 -18.30 -4.31 19.82
CA TYR A 209 -17.28 -3.44 20.38
C TYR A 209 -17.53 -1.99 19.99
N VAL A 210 -16.91 -1.07 20.72
CA VAL A 210 -16.82 0.35 20.40
C VAL A 210 -15.37 0.80 20.63
N TYR A 211 -14.97 1.89 19.97
CA TYR A 211 -13.70 2.54 20.26
C TYR A 211 -13.83 3.45 21.48
N ASP A 212 -12.85 3.39 22.37
CA ASP A 212 -12.82 4.18 23.62
C ASP A 212 -12.71 5.69 23.34
N ASN A 213 -11.85 6.06 22.38
CA ASN A 213 -11.64 7.44 21.96
C ASN A 213 -11.21 7.50 20.49
N PHE A 214 -11.28 8.71 19.92
CA PHE A 214 -10.80 9.03 18.57
C PHE A 214 -9.62 10.02 18.63
N GLU A 215 -8.67 9.76 19.53
CA GLU A 215 -7.49 10.59 19.71
C GLU A 215 -6.28 9.98 19.00
N TRP A 216 -5.51 10.82 18.30
CA TRP A 216 -4.22 10.50 17.71
C TRP A 216 -3.21 11.59 18.08
N PRO A 217 -2.60 11.57 19.30
CA PRO A 217 -1.73 12.65 19.76
C PRO A 217 -0.55 12.95 18.83
N HIS A 218 -0.02 11.92 18.15
CA HIS A 218 1.07 12.07 17.19
C HIS A 218 0.67 12.85 15.92
N CYS A 219 -0.62 12.99 15.62
CA CYS A 219 -1.11 13.77 14.49
C CYS A 219 -1.20 15.28 14.78
N ILE A 220 -1.22 15.66 16.06
CA ILE A 220 -1.35 17.07 16.49
C ILE A 220 -0.13 17.87 16.04
N ASP A 221 1.06 17.29 16.17
CA ASP A 221 2.32 17.92 15.76
C ASP A 221 2.38 18.18 14.24
N GLU A 222 1.64 17.39 13.45
CA GLU A 222 1.48 17.52 12.00
C GLU A 222 0.31 18.46 11.62
N GLY A 223 -0.32 19.12 12.60
CA GLY A 223 -1.44 20.04 12.40
C GLY A 223 -2.81 19.37 12.18
N PHE A 224 -2.92 18.06 12.41
CA PHE A 224 -4.16 17.31 12.31
C PHE A 224 -4.75 17.06 13.71
N ASP A 225 -5.76 17.85 14.09
CA ASP A 225 -6.50 17.68 15.34
C ASP A 225 -7.86 17.01 15.09
N PHE A 226 -7.99 15.78 15.57
CA PHE A 226 -9.18 14.94 15.44
C PHE A 226 -10.17 15.08 16.62
N ASN A 227 -9.91 15.95 17.61
CA ASN A 227 -10.76 16.14 18.80
C ASN A 227 -12.06 16.89 18.52
N ARG A 228 -12.41 17.14 17.26
CA ARG A 228 -13.72 17.65 16.89
C ARG A 228 -14.67 16.45 16.85
N ILE A 229 -15.61 16.41 17.80
CA ILE A 229 -16.84 15.62 17.79
C ILE A 229 -17.96 16.58 18.18
#